data_AF-A0A961KEL1-F1
#
_entry.id   AF-A0A961KEL1-F1
#
_cell.length_a   1.000
_cell.length_b   1.000
_cell.length_c   1.000
_cell.angle_alpha   90.00
_cell.angle_beta   90.00
_cell.angle_gamma   90.00
#
_symmetry.space_group_name_H-M   'P 1'
#
loop_
_entity.id
_entity.type
_entity.pdbx_description
1 polymer ?
#
loop_
_entity_poly.entity_id
_entity_poly.type
_entity_poly.pdbx_seq_one_letter_code
_entity_poly.pdbx_strand_id
1 'polypeptide(L)'
;MSFTLPDLPYAHDALAALGMSKETLEYHHDLHHKAYVDNGNKLIAGTEWDGKSLEDIVKGTYKAGAVAQNGIFNNASQHWNHMQFWEMMGPGENKLMPGALEAAIVESFGSVAKFKDDFAA
;
A
#
# COMPACT_ATOMS: atom_id res chain seq x y z
N MET A 1 18.00 -0.23 -5.83
CA MET A 1 18.05 -1.46 -5.00
C MET A 1 16.94 -2.38 -5.47
N SER A 2 17.09 -3.70 -5.36
CA SER A 2 15.99 -4.63 -5.61
C SER A 2 14.88 -4.45 -4.58
N PHE A 3 13.64 -4.65 -4.97
CA PHE A 3 12.50 -4.69 -4.06
C PHE A 3 12.69 -5.79 -3.01
N THR A 4 12.25 -5.52 -1.79
CA THR A 4 12.26 -6.47 -0.68
C THR A 4 10.88 -6.46 -0.04
N LEU A 5 10.36 -7.63 0.32
CA LEU A 5 9.14 -7.72 1.11
C LEU A 5 9.47 -7.19 2.52
N PRO A 6 8.88 -6.07 2.99
CA PRO A 6 9.06 -5.64 4.36
C PRO A 6 8.42 -6.64 5.31
N ASP A 7 8.88 -6.71 6.56
CA ASP A 7 8.14 -7.44 7.59
C ASP A 7 6.86 -6.67 7.95
N LEU A 8 5.81 -7.40 8.35
CA LEU A 8 4.63 -6.76 8.93
C LEU A 8 5.01 -6.04 10.24
N PRO A 9 4.46 -4.85 10.53
CA PRO A 9 4.74 -4.13 11.78
C PRO A 9 4.02 -4.73 13.00
N TYR A 10 3.30 -5.84 12.82
CA TYR A 10 2.55 -6.57 13.84
C TYR A 10 2.40 -8.05 13.43
N ALA A 11 2.04 -8.91 14.38
CA ALA A 11 1.78 -10.33 14.11
C ALA A 11 0.59 -10.53 13.17
N HIS A 12 0.57 -11.62 12.39
CA HIS A 12 -0.49 -11.90 11.42
C HIS A 12 -1.91 -11.94 12.00
N ASP A 13 -2.07 -12.30 13.27
CA ASP A 13 -3.36 -12.35 13.96
C ASP A 13 -3.74 -11.06 14.70
N ALA A 14 -2.87 -10.03 14.68
CA ALA A 14 -3.03 -8.80 15.43
C ALA A 14 -4.31 -8.00 15.07
N LEU A 15 -4.86 -8.22 13.87
CA LEU A 15 -6.06 -7.55 13.37
C LEU A 15 -7.32 -8.44 13.41
N ALA A 16 -7.24 -9.65 13.95
CA ALA A 16 -8.34 -10.62 13.89
C ALA A 16 -9.63 -10.10 14.54
N ALA A 17 -9.51 -9.41 15.68
CA ALA A 17 -10.65 -8.80 16.37
C ALA A 17 -11.21 -7.55 15.66
N LEU A 18 -10.47 -6.99 14.70
CA LEU A 18 -10.84 -5.81 13.91
C LEU A 18 -11.39 -6.18 12.53
N GLY A 19 -11.62 -7.47 12.26
CA GLY A 19 -12.25 -7.96 11.04
C GLY A 19 -11.29 -8.45 9.96
N MET A 20 -9.98 -8.52 10.23
CA MET A 20 -9.00 -9.07 9.29
C MET A 20 -8.32 -10.32 9.88
N SER A 21 -8.68 -11.49 9.35
CA SER A 21 -8.21 -12.77 9.87
C SER A 21 -6.71 -12.96 9.67
N LYS A 22 -6.11 -13.84 10.50
CA LYS A 22 -4.73 -14.29 10.36
C LYS A 22 -4.44 -14.83 8.97
N GLU A 23 -5.32 -15.70 8.49
CA GLU A 23 -5.23 -16.32 7.16
C GLU A 23 -5.19 -15.26 6.07
N THR A 24 -6.03 -14.22 6.15
CA THR A 24 -5.99 -13.10 5.20
C THR A 24 -4.63 -12.41 5.21
N LEU A 25 -4.01 -12.17 6.37
CA LEU A 25 -2.68 -11.56 6.38
C LEU A 25 -1.59 -12.48 5.84
N GLU A 26 -1.63 -13.77 6.14
CA GLU A 26 -0.66 -14.74 5.61
C GLU A 26 -0.72 -14.77 4.09
N TYR A 27 -1.91 -14.86 3.50
CA TYR A 27 -2.06 -14.83 2.04
C TYR A 27 -1.72 -13.46 1.45
N HIS A 28 -2.26 -12.38 2.02
CA HIS A 28 -2.15 -11.05 1.42
C HIS A 28 -0.73 -10.46 1.53
N HIS A 29 -0.04 -10.70 2.64
CA HIS A 29 1.35 -10.28 2.81
C HIS A 29 2.32 -11.28 2.19
N ASP A 30 2.29 -12.54 2.64
CA ASP A 30 3.38 -13.49 2.36
C ASP A 30 3.30 -14.08 0.94
N LEU A 31 2.12 -14.05 0.31
CA LEU A 31 1.95 -14.47 -1.09
C LEU A 31 1.66 -13.31 -2.05
N HIS A 32 0.61 -12.53 -1.82
CA HIS A 32 0.19 -11.49 -2.78
C HIS A 32 1.20 -10.35 -2.87
N HIS A 33 1.58 -9.73 -1.74
CA HIS A 33 2.59 -8.68 -1.73
C HIS A 33 3.96 -9.21 -2.18
N LYS A 34 4.34 -10.41 -1.73
CA LYS A 34 5.56 -11.09 -2.18
C LYS A 34 5.61 -11.30 -3.69
N ALA A 35 4.49 -11.67 -4.32
CA ALA A 35 4.44 -11.85 -5.77
C ALA A 35 4.75 -10.54 -6.52
N TYR A 36 4.26 -9.39 -6.02
CA TYR A 36 4.60 -8.08 -6.61
C TYR A 36 6.10 -7.75 -6.48
N VAL A 37 6.70 -8.08 -5.33
CA VAL A 37 8.15 -7.93 -5.11
C VAL A 37 8.95 -8.81 -6.07
N ASP A 38 8.65 -10.11 -6.12
CA ASP A 38 9.38 -11.08 -6.94
C ASP A 38 9.25 -10.77 -8.44
N ASN A 39 8.03 -10.48 -8.91
CA ASN A 39 7.78 -10.18 -10.32
C ASN A 39 8.30 -8.80 -10.70
N GLY A 40 8.16 -7.81 -9.82
CA GLY A 40 8.75 -6.48 -10.02
C GLY A 40 10.25 -6.56 -10.23
N ASN A 41 10.96 -7.28 -9.36
CA ASN A 41 12.40 -7.51 -9.48
C ASN A 41 12.78 -8.18 -10.81
N LYS A 42 12.04 -9.22 -11.24
CA LYS A 42 12.28 -9.88 -12.53
C LYS A 42 12.09 -8.94 -13.71
N LEU A 43 11.09 -8.06 -13.66
CA LEU A 43 10.75 -7.16 -14.76
C LEU A 43 11.71 -5.96 -14.87
N ILE A 44 12.29 -5.50 -13.77
CA ILE A 44 13.24 -4.36 -13.80
C ILE A 44 14.68 -4.79 -14.08
N ALA A 45 15.04 -6.06 -13.86
CA ALA A 45 16.40 -6.56 -14.00
C ALA A 45 16.98 -6.26 -15.40
N GLY A 46 18.13 -5.58 -15.44
CA GLY A 46 18.79 -5.21 -16.69
C GLY A 46 18.08 -4.12 -17.53
N THR A 47 17.01 -3.52 -17.00
CA THR A 47 16.36 -2.35 -17.60
C THR A 47 16.93 -1.06 -17.02
N GLU A 48 16.55 0.10 -17.57
CA GLU A 48 16.90 1.39 -16.99
C GLU A 48 16.31 1.62 -15.58
N TRP A 49 15.31 0.81 -15.19
CA TRP A 49 14.65 0.89 -13.89
C TRP A 49 15.42 0.13 -12.80
N ASP A 50 16.36 -0.72 -13.18
CA ASP A 50 17.22 -1.41 -12.24
C ASP A 50 17.98 -0.40 -11.38
N GLY A 51 18.04 -0.66 -10.08
CA GLY A 51 18.72 0.22 -9.14
C GLY A 51 17.95 1.48 -8.72
N LYS A 52 16.91 1.93 -9.44
CA LYS A 52 16.14 3.14 -9.10
C LYS A 52 15.29 2.96 -7.84
N SER A 53 14.80 4.09 -7.29
CA SER A 53 13.83 4.09 -6.18
C SER A 53 12.47 3.58 -6.66
N LEU A 54 11.67 3.02 -5.74
CA LEU A 54 10.34 2.52 -6.07
C LEU A 54 9.45 3.63 -6.63
N GLU A 55 9.47 4.81 -6.02
CA GLU A 55 8.70 5.98 -6.43
C GLU A 55 9.10 6.46 -7.83
N ASP A 56 10.39 6.47 -8.16
CA ASP A 56 10.84 6.87 -9.49
C ASP A 56 10.42 5.85 -10.55
N ILE A 57 10.42 4.56 -10.23
CA ILE A 57 9.90 3.52 -11.11
C ILE A 57 8.39 3.71 -11.32
N VAL A 58 7.62 3.92 -10.25
CA VAL A 58 6.16 4.15 -10.34
C VAL A 58 5.86 5.37 -11.19
N LYS A 59 6.46 6.54 -10.90
CA LYS A 59 6.24 7.77 -11.66
C LYS A 59 6.70 7.63 -13.12
N GLY A 60 7.85 6.99 -13.34
CA GLY A 60 8.47 6.91 -14.65
C GLY A 60 7.86 5.88 -15.58
N THR A 61 7.21 4.85 -15.03
CA THR A 61 6.54 3.79 -15.82
C THR A 61 5.04 4.01 -15.96
N TYR A 62 4.48 5.01 -15.28
CA TYR A 62 3.09 5.41 -15.43
C TYR A 62 2.83 6.02 -16.81
N LYS A 63 1.75 5.58 -17.46
CA LYS A 63 1.27 6.10 -18.74
C LYS A 63 -0.11 6.72 -18.57
N ALA A 64 -0.16 8.04 -18.46
CA ALA A 64 -1.41 8.79 -18.35
C ALA A 64 -2.37 8.46 -19.51
N GLY A 65 -3.66 8.28 -19.20
CA GLY A 65 -4.71 7.98 -20.17
C GLY A 65 -4.74 6.55 -20.71
N ALA A 66 -3.80 5.67 -20.30
CA ALA A 66 -3.87 4.27 -20.69
C ALA A 66 -4.89 3.51 -19.83
N VAL A 67 -5.73 2.69 -20.49
CA VAL A 67 -6.71 1.80 -19.83
C VAL A 67 -6.00 0.72 -19.00
N ALA A 68 -4.82 0.27 -19.45
CA ALA A 68 -3.98 -0.69 -18.74
C ALA A 68 -2.53 -0.20 -18.72
N GLN A 69 -1.91 -0.30 -17.55
CA GLN A 69 -0.50 0.03 -17.35
C GLN A 69 0.38 -1.19 -17.62
N ASN A 70 1.67 -0.95 -17.87
CA ASN A 70 2.62 -2.04 -18.13
C ASN A 70 2.92 -2.86 -16.87
N GLY A 71 3.54 -4.03 -17.05
CA GLY A 71 3.85 -4.94 -15.95
C GLY A 71 4.80 -4.36 -14.89
N ILE A 72 5.73 -3.48 -15.26
CA ILE A 72 6.64 -2.84 -14.30
C ILE A 72 5.84 -1.90 -13.40
N PHE A 73 5.04 -1.01 -13.98
CA PHE A 73 4.17 -0.12 -13.22
C PHE A 73 3.24 -0.91 -12.29
N ASN A 74 2.59 -1.96 -12.81
CA ASN A 74 1.63 -2.74 -12.03
C ASN A 74 2.29 -3.38 -10.80
N ASN A 75 3.46 -4.00 -10.93
CA ASN A 75 4.13 -4.64 -9.79
C ASN A 75 4.75 -3.60 -8.83
N ALA A 76 5.38 -2.55 -9.35
CA ALA A 76 6.00 -1.51 -8.52
C ALA A 76 4.94 -0.71 -7.74
N SER A 77 3.86 -0.28 -8.38
CA SER A 77 2.78 0.45 -7.70
C SER A 77 2.06 -0.42 -6.68
N GLN A 78 1.82 -1.70 -6.96
CA GLN A 78 1.23 -2.60 -5.99
C GLN A 78 2.16 -2.87 -4.80
N HIS A 79 3.47 -3.02 -5.02
CA HIS A 79 4.44 -3.08 -3.92
C HIS A 79 4.34 -1.82 -3.05
N TRP A 80 4.34 -0.63 -3.67
CA TRP A 80 4.19 0.65 -2.95
C TRP A 80 2.89 0.73 -2.16
N ASN A 81 1.75 0.39 -2.79
CA ASN A 81 0.43 0.40 -2.16
C ASN A 81 0.39 -0.50 -0.92
N HIS A 82 0.96 -1.70 -0.99
CA HIS A 82 0.93 -2.64 0.13
C HIS A 82 1.84 -2.19 1.28
N MET A 83 3.03 -1.64 0.99
CA MET A 83 3.88 -1.07 2.06
C MET A 83 3.13 0.00 2.86
N GLN A 84 2.40 0.89 2.17
CA GLN A 84 1.57 1.89 2.85
C GLN A 84 0.41 1.26 3.62
N PHE A 85 -0.26 0.26 3.04
CA PHE A 85 -1.42 -0.40 3.65
C PHE A 85 -1.09 -1.03 5.01
N TRP A 86 0.05 -1.70 5.14
CA TRP A 86 0.46 -2.33 6.40
C TRP A 86 0.77 -1.31 7.50
N GLU A 87 1.38 -0.18 7.14
CA GLU A 87 1.70 0.91 8.08
C GLU A 87 0.47 1.72 8.53
N MET A 88 -0.55 1.80 7.68
CA MET A 88 -1.80 2.52 7.98
C MET A 88 -2.73 1.77 8.94
N MET A 89 -2.48 0.47 9.15
CA MET A 89 -3.26 -0.37 10.06
C MET A 89 -2.49 -0.67 11.35
N GLY A 90 -3.09 -1.41 12.27
CA GLY A 90 -2.40 -1.94 13.43
C GLY A 90 -3.33 -2.35 14.58
N PRO A 91 -2.85 -3.21 15.48
CA PRO A 91 -3.61 -3.59 16.68
C PRO A 91 -3.79 -2.38 17.60
N GLY A 92 -4.92 -2.34 18.30
CA GLY A 92 -5.11 -1.47 19.45
C GLY A 92 -6.39 -0.64 19.45
N GLU A 93 -6.90 -0.43 20.66
CA GLU A 93 -7.88 0.60 20.96
C GLU A 93 -7.11 1.91 21.19
N ASN A 94 -7.59 3.05 20.67
CA ASN A 94 -7.05 4.40 20.86
C ASN A 94 -5.98 4.94 19.87
N LYS A 95 -5.98 4.53 18.60
CA LYS A 95 -5.33 5.36 17.55
C LYS A 95 -6.20 6.59 17.27
N LEU A 96 -6.03 7.63 18.09
CA LEU A 96 -6.67 8.93 17.85
C LEU A 96 -6.13 9.53 16.55
N MET A 97 -7.02 10.09 15.74
CA MET A 97 -6.65 10.86 14.56
C MET A 97 -5.78 12.04 15.02
N PRO A 98 -4.59 12.26 14.44
CA PRO A 98 -3.79 13.43 14.75
C PRO A 98 -4.59 14.71 14.47
N GLY A 99 -4.56 15.70 15.37
CA GLY A 99 -5.39 16.89 15.25
C GLY A 99 -5.17 17.69 13.96
N ALA A 100 -3.94 17.69 13.42
CA ALA A 100 -3.66 18.31 12.12
C ALA A 100 -4.35 17.58 10.95
N LEU A 101 -4.46 16.25 11.02
CA LEU A 101 -5.17 15.45 10.02
C LEU A 101 -6.69 15.68 10.14
N GLU A 102 -7.22 15.72 11.38
CA GLU A 102 -8.63 16.04 11.61
C GLU A 102 -9.00 17.42 11.05
N ALA A 103 -8.20 18.43 11.32
CA ALA A 103 -8.42 19.78 10.81
C ALA A 103 -8.45 19.81 9.27
N ALA A 104 -7.50 19.15 8.61
CA ALA A 104 -7.44 19.09 7.14
C ALA A 104 -8.65 18.35 6.54
N ILE A 105 -9.13 17.28 7.21
CA ILE A 105 -10.33 16.56 6.81
C ILE A 105 -11.57 17.44 6.95
N VAL A 106 -11.72 18.15 8.07
CA VAL A 106 -12.85 19.06 8.29
C VAL A 106 -12.83 20.21 7.29
N GLU A 107 -11.68 20.79 6.97
CA GLU A 107 -11.54 21.85 5.97
C GLU A 107 -11.94 21.36 4.57
N SER A 108 -11.52 20.16 4.17
CA SER A 108 -11.71 19.65 2.82
C SER A 108 -13.08 18.99 2.60
N PHE A 109 -13.60 18.31 3.62
CA PHE A 109 -14.80 17.46 3.53
C PHE A 109 -15.95 17.94 4.42
N GLY A 110 -15.77 19.00 5.21
CA GLY A 110 -16.77 19.58 6.11
C GLY A 110 -16.91 18.86 7.46
N SER A 111 -16.71 17.55 7.52
CA SER A 111 -16.63 16.80 8.79
C SER A 111 -15.94 15.45 8.60
N VAL A 112 -15.41 14.88 9.68
CA VAL A 112 -14.87 13.50 9.69
C VAL A 112 -15.95 12.47 9.33
N ALA A 113 -17.19 12.68 9.77
CA ALA A 113 -18.31 11.80 9.44
C ALA A 113 -18.58 11.79 7.93
N LYS A 114 -18.70 12.98 7.31
CA LYS A 114 -18.88 13.12 5.86
C LYS A 114 -17.73 12.49 5.08
N PHE A 115 -16.48 12.70 5.52
CA PHE A 115 -15.33 12.05 4.89
C PHE A 115 -15.44 10.51 4.92
N LYS A 116 -15.84 9.93 6.07
CA LYS A 116 -16.01 8.48 6.18
C LYS A 116 -17.12 7.95 5.27
N ASP A 117 -18.24 8.67 5.18
CA ASP A 117 -19.35 8.30 4.29
C ASP A 117 -18.91 8.38 2.81
N ASP A 118 -18.24 9.47 2.42
CA ASP A 118 -17.74 9.67 1.06
C ASP A 118 -16.64 8.65 0.69
N PHE A 119 -15.80 8.23 1.64
CA PHE A 119 -14.75 7.24 1.41
C PHE A 119 -15.29 5.81 1.28
N ALA A 120 -16.42 5.51 1.93
CA ALA A 120 -17.04 4.19 1.91
C ALA A 120 -18.00 3.96 0.72
N ALA A 121 -18.44 5.04 0.06
CA ALA A 121 -19.38 5.02 -1.07
C ALA A 121 -18.73 4.53 -2.38
#